data_AF-A0A1M7YLI4-F1
#
_entry.id   AF-A0A1M7YLI4-F1
#
_cell.length_a   1.000
_cell.length_b   1.000
_cell.length_c   1.000
_cell.angle_alpha   90.00
_cell.angle_beta   90.00
_cell.angle_gamma   90.00
#
_symmetry.space_group_name_H-M   'P 1'
#
loop_
_entity.id
_entity.type
_entity.pdbx_description
1 polymer ?
#
loop_
_entity_poly.entity_id
_entity_poly.type
_entity_poly.pdbx_seq_one_letter_code
_entity_poly.pdbx_strand_id
1 'polypeptide(L)'
;MLFIQHLIRLLAQKRNLTLLTLGVLAIILFFGLRPKTWPNINHAEWSPDTQGLMFHAPGFAYVDDLHTLHDRASDQSFSICLAVSSAKQLPGFRPILMFHNGSDESQLTIAQWETSIIVMNGNDYSYRLKLPRISSGDILLDGKPRYLGITTGDVGTQLFDNGTLIAEKKGLRLDIPTNEKKLRLILGNSPYGNHSWEGTLHYLAIYDKQLAPEEMAASCQLNDGIDRKNPLLLFTFLEGKGTEVQDQSGNDQPLLLPSRPMALKQTFLAPPWPNFTLSKTLLADIIINFLGFIPLGAALYARLRLSEAFSRWYPARATMIISFWISLSIEMAQGWLPNRSSTLLDLVLNTLGAILGVLVIKMSWNTMENMLSHANSATDLAK
;
A
#
# COMPACT_ATOMS: atom_id res chain seq x y z
N MET A 1 2.19 42.88 -32.56
CA MET A 1 3.38 43.14 -31.73
C MET A 1 3.05 43.89 -30.43
N LEU A 2 2.30 45.01 -30.48
CA LEU A 2 1.90 45.81 -29.30
C LEU A 2 1.08 45.03 -28.25
N PHE A 3 0.14 44.17 -28.67
CA PHE A 3 -0.67 43.34 -27.77
C PHE A 3 0.18 42.36 -26.94
N ILE A 4 1.16 41.71 -27.57
CA ILE A 4 2.08 40.76 -26.91
C ILE A 4 2.99 41.50 -25.92
N GLN A 5 3.51 42.67 -26.30
CA GLN A 5 4.32 43.49 -25.39
C GLN A 5 3.52 44.02 -24.19
N HIS A 6 2.26 44.40 -24.41
CA HIS A 6 1.36 44.81 -23.34
C HIS A 6 1.07 43.65 -22.38
N LEU A 7 0.77 42.46 -22.92
CA LEU A 7 0.53 41.25 -22.14
C LEU A 7 1.77 40.83 -21.31
N ILE A 8 2.97 40.89 -21.90
CA ILE A 8 4.22 40.61 -21.19
C ILE A 8 4.44 41.61 -20.05
N ARG A 9 4.22 42.92 -20.27
CA ARG A 9 4.35 43.95 -19.23
C ARG A 9 3.33 43.78 -18.10
N LEU A 10 2.12 43.37 -18.45
CA LEU A 10 1.04 43.13 -17.49
C LEU A 10 1.34 41.88 -16.65
N LEU A 11 1.82 40.80 -17.27
CA LEU A 11 2.26 39.58 -16.58
C LEU A 11 3.54 39.78 -15.77
N ALA A 12 4.43 40.70 -16.16
CA ALA A 12 5.66 41.03 -15.42
C ALA A 12 5.44 41.89 -14.17
N GLN A 13 4.20 42.26 -13.83
CA GLN A 13 3.91 42.97 -12.59
C GLN A 13 4.03 42.04 -11.38
N LYS A 14 4.76 42.47 -10.34
CA LYS A 14 4.97 41.71 -9.08
C LYS A 14 3.65 41.16 -8.51
N ARG A 15 2.57 41.95 -8.55
CA ARG A 15 1.23 41.55 -8.08
C ARG A 15 0.66 40.37 -8.86
N ASN A 16 0.70 40.44 -10.18
CA ASN A 16 0.08 39.43 -11.04
C ASN A 16 0.85 38.10 -10.99
N LEU A 17 2.19 38.15 -10.91
CA LEU A 17 3.00 36.96 -10.65
C LEU A 17 2.71 36.35 -9.28
N THR A 18 2.49 37.18 -8.25
CA THR A 18 2.11 36.68 -6.92
C THR A 18 0.78 35.93 -6.97
N LEU A 19 -0.24 36.53 -7.61
CA LEU A 19 -1.54 35.88 -7.80
C LEU A 19 -1.44 34.59 -8.62
N LEU A 20 -0.63 34.58 -9.68
CA LEU A 20 -0.37 33.39 -10.48
C LEU A 20 0.29 32.29 -9.65
N THR A 21 1.34 32.61 -8.88
CA THR A 21 2.03 31.66 -8.00
C THR A 21 1.07 31.09 -6.96
N LEU A 22 0.25 31.93 -6.32
CA LEU A 22 -0.75 31.48 -5.34
C LEU A 22 -1.83 30.60 -5.98
N GLY A 23 -2.31 30.96 -7.18
CA GLY A 23 -3.29 30.16 -7.91
C GLY A 23 -2.74 28.78 -8.31
N VAL A 24 -1.51 28.73 -8.83
CA VAL A 24 -0.83 27.47 -9.16
C VAL A 24 -0.61 26.64 -7.89
N LEU A 25 -0.17 27.25 -6.80
CA LEU A 25 0.01 26.56 -5.52
C LEU A 25 -1.31 25.98 -5.01
N ALA A 26 -2.41 26.74 -5.08
CA ALA A 26 -3.73 26.28 -4.67
C ALA A 26 -4.19 25.07 -5.51
N ILE A 27 -3.95 25.08 -6.81
CA ILE A 27 -4.24 23.94 -7.70
C ILE A 27 -3.41 22.72 -7.27
N ILE A 28 -2.10 22.88 -7.07
CA ILE A 28 -1.21 21.79 -6.63
C ILE A 28 -1.67 21.22 -5.30
N LEU A 29 -1.97 22.06 -4.30
CA LEU A 29 -2.46 21.62 -3.01
C LEU A 29 -3.81 20.91 -3.12
N PHE A 30 -4.73 21.42 -3.94
CA PHE A 30 -6.02 20.79 -4.17
C PHE A 30 -5.87 19.37 -4.74
N PHE A 31 -5.08 19.19 -5.81
CA PHE A 31 -4.90 17.86 -6.41
C PHE A 31 -4.02 16.93 -5.57
N GLY A 32 -3.00 17.47 -4.90
CA GLY A 32 -2.08 16.74 -4.04
C GLY A 32 -2.74 16.23 -2.77
N LEU A 33 -3.57 17.04 -2.11
CA LEU A 33 -4.17 16.71 -0.81
C LEU A 33 -5.60 16.18 -0.89
N ARG A 34 -6.20 16.15 -2.08
CA ARG A 34 -7.53 15.54 -2.25
C ARG A 34 -7.46 14.03 -1.96
N PRO A 35 -8.26 13.50 -1.01
CA PRO A 35 -8.34 12.05 -0.82
C PRO A 35 -8.81 11.37 -2.11
N LYS A 36 -8.17 10.27 -2.52
CA LYS A 36 -8.81 9.35 -3.48
C LYS A 36 -9.99 8.73 -2.72
N THR A 37 -11.13 8.52 -3.39
CA THR A 37 -12.36 8.00 -2.75
C THR A 37 -12.04 6.80 -1.86
N TRP A 38 -12.21 6.96 -0.55
CA TRP A 38 -12.11 5.85 0.39
C TRP A 38 -13.49 5.20 0.48
N PRO A 39 -13.59 3.87 0.41
CA PRO A 39 -14.86 3.21 0.63
C PRO A 39 -15.31 3.50 2.07
N ASN A 40 -16.51 4.02 2.24
CA ASN A 40 -17.03 4.36 3.57
C ASN A 40 -17.55 3.13 4.32
N ILE A 41 -17.51 1.97 3.67
CA ILE A 41 -18.09 0.72 4.14
C ILE A 41 -17.02 -0.36 4.02
N ASN A 42 -16.83 -1.12 5.10
CA ASN A 42 -16.05 -2.34 5.07
C ASN A 42 -16.89 -3.43 4.40
N HIS A 43 -16.47 -3.94 3.24
CA HIS A 43 -17.18 -5.02 2.55
C HIS A 43 -16.71 -6.41 3.03
N ALA A 44 -16.53 -6.55 4.34
CA ALA A 44 -16.43 -7.84 5.02
C ALA A 44 -17.79 -8.12 5.64
N GLU A 45 -18.51 -9.08 5.06
CA GLU A 45 -19.93 -9.29 5.31
C GLU A 45 -20.20 -10.76 5.58
N TRP A 46 -21.18 -11.05 6.43
CA TRP A 46 -21.63 -12.41 6.67
C TRP A 46 -22.22 -12.99 5.38
N SER A 47 -21.78 -14.18 5.00
CA SER A 47 -22.32 -14.86 3.83
C SER A 47 -23.75 -15.33 4.11
N PRO A 48 -24.74 -14.88 3.31
CA PRO A 48 -26.13 -15.31 3.49
C PRO A 48 -26.36 -16.77 3.10
N ASP A 49 -25.57 -17.30 2.17
CA ASP A 49 -25.84 -18.58 1.49
C ASP A 49 -24.86 -19.69 1.85
N THR A 50 -23.65 -19.37 2.32
CA THR A 50 -22.56 -20.34 2.41
C THR A 50 -21.92 -20.50 3.78
N GLN A 51 -22.51 -19.91 4.84
CA GLN A 51 -21.98 -19.93 6.22
C GLN A 51 -20.49 -19.56 6.27
N GLY A 52 -20.20 -18.29 6.47
CA GLY A 52 -18.83 -17.79 6.47
C GLY A 52 -18.77 -16.27 6.48
N LEU A 53 -17.54 -15.76 6.46
CA LEU A 53 -17.25 -14.33 6.30
C LEU A 53 -16.75 -14.07 4.89
N MET A 54 -17.53 -13.32 4.12
CA MET A 54 -17.26 -12.96 2.73
C MET A 54 -16.52 -11.63 2.65
N PHE A 55 -15.52 -11.56 1.76
CA PHE A 55 -14.69 -10.39 1.53
C PHE A 55 -14.82 -9.93 0.08
N HIS A 56 -15.16 -8.66 -0.10
CA HIS A 56 -15.03 -7.93 -1.37
C HIS A 56 -14.14 -6.74 -1.16
N ALA A 57 -13.45 -6.20 -2.18
CA ALA A 57 -12.64 -5.00 -1.96
C ALA A 57 -13.48 -3.81 -1.44
N PRO A 58 -13.09 -3.12 -0.33
CA PRO A 58 -11.84 -3.23 0.45
C PRO A 58 -11.95 -4.02 1.78
N GLY A 59 -12.89 -4.95 1.87
CA GLY A 59 -13.23 -5.82 2.99
C GLY A 59 -12.02 -6.34 3.77
N PHE A 60 -12.07 -6.24 5.09
CA PHE A 60 -11.10 -6.81 6.00
C PHE A 60 -11.70 -7.09 7.38
N ALA A 61 -11.10 -8.01 8.10
CA ALA A 61 -11.40 -8.30 9.50
C ALA A 61 -10.08 -8.55 10.23
N TYR A 62 -10.02 -8.30 11.54
CA TYR A 62 -8.77 -8.41 12.26
C TYR A 62 -8.94 -8.72 13.75
N VAL A 63 -7.97 -9.42 14.32
CA VAL A 63 -7.76 -9.44 15.78
C VAL A 63 -6.72 -8.38 16.08
N ASP A 64 -7.04 -7.44 16.96
CA ASP A 64 -6.16 -6.31 17.24
C ASP A 64 -4.95 -6.71 18.09
N ASP A 65 -5.11 -7.61 19.07
CA ASP A 65 -4.02 -8.13 19.90
C ASP A 65 -4.11 -9.64 20.14
N LEU A 66 -3.27 -10.38 19.44
CA LEU A 66 -3.23 -11.84 19.47
C LEU A 66 -2.24 -12.37 20.53
N HIS A 67 -2.51 -12.01 21.79
CA HIS A 67 -1.62 -12.21 22.95
C HIS A 67 -1.36 -13.68 23.30
N THR A 68 -2.32 -14.58 23.09
CA THR A 68 -2.18 -16.05 23.29
C THR A 68 -1.04 -16.66 22.48
N LEU A 69 -0.76 -16.10 21.30
CA LEU A 69 0.33 -16.51 20.42
C LEU A 69 1.64 -15.78 20.76
N HIS A 70 1.57 -14.62 21.41
CA HIS A 70 2.74 -13.86 21.83
C HIS A 70 3.56 -14.62 22.88
N ASP A 71 2.90 -15.19 23.88
CA ASP A 71 3.55 -15.84 25.03
C ASP A 71 3.98 -17.29 24.77
N ARG A 72 3.50 -17.91 23.68
CA ARG A 72 3.63 -19.35 23.43
C ARG A 72 4.40 -19.73 22.16
N ALA A 73 4.73 -18.77 21.30
CA ALA A 73 5.48 -19.04 20.06
C ALA A 73 7.00 -19.19 20.25
N SER A 74 7.48 -19.37 21.49
CA SER A 74 8.89 -19.70 21.74
C SER A 74 9.24 -21.15 21.35
N ASP A 75 8.23 -22.02 21.19
CA ASP A 75 8.37 -23.34 20.56
C ASP A 75 7.81 -23.29 19.14
N GLN A 76 8.72 -23.21 18.18
CA GLN A 76 8.52 -22.75 16.79
C GLN A 76 7.75 -23.73 15.87
N SER A 77 6.75 -24.45 16.39
CA SER A 77 5.95 -25.40 15.64
C SER A 77 4.47 -25.04 15.76
N PHE A 78 3.78 -24.95 14.65
CA PHE A 78 2.36 -24.61 14.64
C PHE A 78 1.65 -25.19 13.44
N SER A 79 0.33 -25.23 13.53
CA SER A 79 -0.54 -25.62 12.43
C SER A 79 -1.67 -24.63 12.23
N ILE A 80 -2.04 -24.38 10.97
CA ILE A 80 -3.15 -23.53 10.57
C ILE A 80 -4.07 -24.36 9.68
N CYS A 81 -5.34 -24.43 10.05
CA CYS A 81 -6.41 -24.96 9.22
C CYS A 81 -7.30 -23.81 8.75
N LEU A 82 -7.60 -23.77 7.45
CA LEU A 82 -8.53 -22.81 6.88
C LEU A 82 -9.48 -23.48 5.88
N ALA A 83 -10.73 -23.02 5.83
CA ALA A 83 -11.65 -23.37 4.76
C ALA A 83 -11.99 -22.11 3.98
N VAL A 84 -11.68 -22.09 2.68
CA VAL A 84 -11.82 -20.89 1.82
C VAL A 84 -12.46 -21.22 0.49
N SER A 85 -13.24 -20.28 -0.03
CA SER A 85 -13.71 -20.26 -1.42
C SER A 85 -13.26 -18.97 -2.10
N SER A 86 -12.64 -19.07 -3.28
CA SER A 86 -12.21 -17.90 -4.07
C SER A 86 -13.33 -17.47 -5.02
N ALA A 87 -13.83 -16.24 -4.89
CA ALA A 87 -14.88 -15.73 -5.77
C ALA A 87 -14.32 -15.20 -7.10
N LYS A 88 -13.21 -14.47 -7.05
CA LYS A 88 -12.64 -13.81 -8.23
C LYS A 88 -11.12 -13.84 -8.20
N GLN A 89 -10.52 -14.22 -9.32
CA GLN A 89 -9.07 -14.16 -9.51
C GLN A 89 -8.68 -12.73 -9.87
N LEU A 90 -8.27 -11.97 -8.86
CA LEU A 90 -7.64 -10.68 -9.07
C LEU A 90 -6.15 -10.86 -9.38
N PRO A 91 -5.57 -10.04 -10.26
CA PRO A 91 -4.15 -10.14 -10.59
C PRO A 91 -3.27 -9.83 -9.38
N GLY A 92 -2.12 -10.49 -9.28
CA GLY A 92 -1.11 -10.25 -8.25
C GLY A 92 -1.37 -10.98 -6.93
N PHE A 93 -0.60 -10.62 -5.91
CA PHE A 93 -0.61 -11.25 -4.60
C PHE A 93 -1.78 -10.74 -3.74
N ARG A 94 -2.65 -11.66 -3.30
CA ARG A 94 -3.90 -11.37 -2.58
C ARG A 94 -3.90 -12.04 -1.21
N PRO A 95 -3.57 -11.31 -0.12
CA PRO A 95 -3.53 -11.89 1.22
C PRO A 95 -4.91 -12.36 1.67
N ILE A 96 -5.02 -13.64 1.98
CA ILE A 96 -6.20 -14.24 2.62
C ILE A 96 -6.08 -13.99 4.13
N LEU A 97 -4.89 -14.25 4.67
CA LEU A 97 -4.57 -14.15 6.08
C LEU A 97 -3.13 -13.65 6.28
N MET A 98 -2.93 -12.74 7.23
CA MET A 98 -1.61 -12.24 7.63
C MET A 98 -1.48 -12.14 9.15
N PHE A 99 -0.34 -12.57 9.68
CA PHE A 99 0.13 -12.20 11.01
C PHE A 99 1.14 -11.06 10.89
N HIS A 100 0.86 -9.93 11.56
CA HIS A 100 1.64 -8.70 11.40
C HIS A 100 1.88 -8.01 12.74
N ASN A 101 3.14 -7.67 13.02
CA ASN A 101 3.57 -6.98 14.25
C ASN A 101 4.10 -5.55 13.99
N GLY A 102 3.73 -4.97 12.86
CA GLY A 102 4.23 -3.68 12.38
C GLY A 102 5.43 -3.77 11.43
N SER A 103 6.12 -4.91 11.34
CA SER A 103 7.21 -5.14 10.39
C SER A 103 6.78 -6.03 9.22
N ASP A 104 6.99 -5.55 7.99
CA ASP A 104 6.67 -6.32 6.78
C ASP A 104 7.68 -7.45 6.52
N GLU A 105 8.88 -7.36 7.11
CA GLU A 105 9.95 -8.35 6.90
C GLU A 105 9.76 -9.60 7.76
N SER A 106 9.07 -9.49 8.90
CA SER A 106 8.85 -10.62 9.83
C SER A 106 7.43 -11.19 9.78
N GLN A 107 6.53 -10.65 8.97
CA GLN A 107 5.14 -11.11 8.89
C GLN A 107 5.04 -12.56 8.40
N LEU A 108 3.97 -13.25 8.74
CA LEU A 108 3.57 -14.52 8.11
C LEU A 108 2.35 -14.26 7.24
N THR A 109 2.36 -14.73 5.99
CA THR A 109 1.28 -14.50 5.04
C THR A 109 0.85 -15.78 4.36
N ILE A 110 -0.47 -16.00 4.33
CA ILE A 110 -1.14 -16.94 3.44
C ILE A 110 -1.89 -16.11 2.39
N ALA A 111 -1.54 -16.30 1.13
CA ALA A 111 -2.11 -15.51 0.04
C ALA A 111 -2.47 -16.36 -1.16
N GLN A 112 -3.39 -15.83 -1.94
CA GLN A 112 -3.72 -16.31 -3.26
C GLN A 112 -2.89 -15.55 -4.32
N TRP A 113 -2.39 -16.29 -5.31
CA TRP A 113 -1.94 -15.75 -6.58
C TRP A 113 -2.62 -16.53 -7.68
N GLU A 114 -3.52 -15.90 -8.44
CA GLU A 114 -4.36 -16.58 -9.43
C GLU A 114 -5.08 -17.80 -8.81
N THR A 115 -4.78 -19.03 -9.22
CA THR A 115 -5.34 -20.27 -8.64
C THR A 115 -4.50 -20.85 -7.51
N SER A 116 -3.33 -20.27 -7.24
CA SER A 116 -2.32 -20.81 -6.35
C SER A 116 -2.46 -20.31 -4.92
N ILE A 117 -2.09 -21.14 -3.96
CA ILE A 117 -1.83 -20.75 -2.58
C ILE A 117 -0.33 -20.55 -2.39
N ILE A 118 0.03 -19.49 -1.69
CA ILE A 118 1.40 -19.16 -1.30
C ILE A 118 1.42 -18.93 0.21
N VAL A 119 2.37 -19.56 0.90
CA VAL A 119 2.64 -19.33 2.32
C VAL A 119 4.10 -18.95 2.50
N MET A 120 4.35 -17.83 3.17
CA MET A 120 5.70 -17.29 3.33
C MET A 120 5.82 -16.34 4.51
N ASN A 121 7.05 -16.20 5.00
CA ASN A 121 7.44 -15.07 5.84
C ASN A 121 7.97 -13.90 4.99
N GLY A 122 7.81 -12.68 5.50
CA GLY A 122 8.32 -11.46 4.89
C GLY A 122 7.46 -10.90 3.76
N ASN A 123 8.06 -10.03 2.94
CA ASN A 123 7.36 -9.17 1.98
C ASN A 123 7.85 -9.30 0.52
N ASP A 124 8.52 -10.41 0.17
CA ASP A 124 8.94 -10.71 -1.21
C ASP A 124 7.76 -11.19 -2.10
N TYR A 125 6.70 -10.40 -2.17
CA TYR A 125 5.47 -10.74 -2.89
C TYR A 125 5.70 -10.96 -4.39
N SER A 126 6.67 -10.26 -4.98
CA SER A 126 7.06 -10.39 -6.40
C SER A 126 8.07 -11.50 -6.66
N TYR A 127 8.54 -12.18 -5.61
CA TYR A 127 9.51 -13.25 -5.66
C TYR A 127 10.86 -12.89 -6.31
N ARG A 128 11.28 -11.63 -6.17
CA ARG A 128 12.55 -11.15 -6.74
C ARG A 128 13.73 -11.57 -5.89
N LEU A 129 13.57 -11.54 -4.56
CA LEU A 129 14.60 -11.94 -3.61
C LEU A 129 14.72 -13.46 -3.48
N LYS A 130 13.72 -14.18 -4.00
CA LYS A 130 13.60 -15.64 -3.91
C LYS A 130 13.60 -16.12 -2.45
N LEU A 131 12.93 -15.36 -1.59
CA LEU A 131 12.79 -15.78 -0.19
C LEU A 131 12.09 -17.15 -0.10
N PRO A 132 12.47 -17.98 0.89
CA PRO A 132 11.83 -19.27 1.10
C PRO A 132 10.30 -19.12 1.27
N ARG A 133 9.55 -19.91 0.49
CA ARG A 133 8.09 -19.97 0.52
C ARG A 133 7.61 -21.34 0.10
N ILE A 134 6.43 -21.77 0.54
CA ILE A 134 5.75 -22.97 0.03
C ILE A 134 4.53 -22.55 -0.79
N SER A 135 4.27 -23.24 -1.88
CA SER A 135 3.17 -22.90 -2.78
C SER A 135 2.66 -24.12 -3.53
N SER A 136 1.39 -24.10 -3.91
CA SER A 136 0.80 -25.07 -4.83
C SER A 136 -0.20 -24.37 -5.75
N GLY A 137 -0.22 -24.77 -7.02
CA GLY A 137 -1.10 -24.23 -8.05
C GLY A 137 -2.43 -24.97 -8.14
N ASP A 138 -3.40 -24.37 -8.84
CA ASP A 138 -4.69 -25.00 -9.17
C ASP A 138 -5.49 -25.50 -7.96
N ILE A 139 -5.37 -24.78 -6.84
CA ILE A 139 -6.05 -25.10 -5.58
C ILE A 139 -7.39 -24.37 -5.49
N LEU A 140 -7.39 -23.07 -5.73
CA LEU A 140 -8.56 -22.20 -5.55
C LEU A 140 -9.36 -22.05 -6.85
N LEU A 141 -9.95 -23.15 -7.32
CA LEU A 141 -10.75 -23.22 -8.54
C LEU A 141 -12.26 -23.09 -8.25
N ASP A 142 -12.97 -22.40 -9.14
CA ASP A 142 -14.44 -22.44 -9.30
C ASP A 142 -15.29 -22.06 -8.08
N GLY A 143 -14.80 -21.22 -7.15
CA GLY A 143 -15.57 -20.79 -5.98
C GLY A 143 -15.96 -21.89 -5.01
N LYS A 144 -15.41 -23.11 -5.18
CA LYS A 144 -15.69 -24.23 -4.29
C LYS A 144 -14.92 -24.07 -2.98
N PRO A 145 -15.51 -24.40 -1.83
CA PRO A 145 -14.79 -24.47 -0.57
C PRO A 145 -13.63 -25.47 -0.66
N ARG A 146 -12.46 -25.06 -0.17
CA ARG A 146 -11.24 -25.86 -0.07
C ARG A 146 -10.75 -25.84 1.36
N TYR A 147 -10.42 -27.01 1.90
CA TYR A 147 -9.90 -27.16 3.25
C TYR A 147 -8.38 -27.26 3.17
N LEU A 148 -7.69 -26.19 3.56
CA LEU A 148 -6.24 -26.10 3.50
C LEU A 148 -5.65 -26.27 4.90
N GLY A 149 -4.59 -27.08 4.98
CA GLY A 149 -3.80 -27.29 6.19
C GLY A 149 -2.36 -26.84 5.96
N ILE A 150 -1.81 -26.03 6.85
CA ILE A 150 -0.40 -25.67 6.88
C ILE A 150 0.14 -26.17 8.20
N THR A 151 1.25 -26.90 8.18
CA THR A 151 1.96 -27.33 9.40
C THR A 151 3.44 -27.02 9.24
N THR A 152 4.08 -26.53 10.29
CA THR A 152 5.50 -26.21 10.31
C THR A 152 6.11 -26.64 11.64
N GLY A 153 7.37 -27.05 11.60
CA GLY A 153 8.10 -27.55 12.77
C GLY A 153 9.38 -28.27 12.37
N ASP A 154 9.73 -29.30 13.10
CA ASP A 154 11.04 -29.97 12.98
C ASP A 154 11.25 -30.70 11.65
N VAL A 155 10.17 -31.17 11.02
CA VAL A 155 10.24 -31.82 9.69
C VAL A 155 10.12 -30.81 8.53
N GLY A 156 10.12 -29.51 8.83
CA GLY A 156 9.90 -28.42 7.89
C GLY A 156 8.42 -28.08 7.70
N THR A 157 8.09 -27.48 6.57
CA THR A 157 6.73 -26.98 6.28
C THR A 157 6.01 -27.87 5.27
N GLN A 158 4.77 -28.23 5.57
CA GLN A 158 3.90 -29.02 4.71
C GLN A 158 2.57 -28.29 4.46
N LEU A 159 2.05 -28.45 3.24
CA LEU A 159 0.78 -27.88 2.78
C LEU A 159 -0.15 -29.01 2.36
N PHE A 160 -1.38 -28.96 2.84
CA PHE A 160 -2.43 -29.94 2.62
C PHE A 160 -3.63 -29.31 1.94
N ASP A 161 -4.31 -30.07 1.09
CA ASP A 161 -5.61 -29.75 0.51
C ASP A 161 -6.56 -30.93 0.70
N ASN A 162 -7.71 -30.67 1.32
CA ASN A 162 -8.70 -31.67 1.71
C ASN A 162 -8.08 -32.88 2.45
N GLY A 163 -7.12 -32.61 3.32
CA GLY A 163 -6.38 -33.62 4.09
C GLY A 163 -5.27 -34.36 3.35
N THR A 164 -5.07 -34.10 2.05
CA THR A 164 -3.99 -34.71 1.26
C THR A 164 -2.78 -33.79 1.20
N LEU A 165 -1.57 -34.32 1.42
CA LEU A 165 -0.32 -33.56 1.30
C LEU A 165 -0.08 -33.16 -0.17
N ILE A 166 0.00 -31.86 -0.45
CA ILE A 166 0.18 -31.31 -1.81
C ILE A 166 1.53 -30.63 -2.03
N ALA A 167 2.20 -30.18 -0.96
CA ALA A 167 3.57 -29.67 -1.05
C ALA A 167 4.32 -29.85 0.29
N GLU A 168 5.64 -30.02 0.21
CA GLU A 168 6.52 -30.13 1.37
C GLU A 168 7.83 -29.39 1.11
N LYS A 169 8.33 -28.69 2.12
CA LYS A 169 9.66 -28.06 2.14
C LYS A 169 10.35 -28.29 3.49
N LYS A 170 11.20 -29.31 3.52
CA LYS A 170 11.99 -29.71 4.70
C LYS A 170 12.87 -28.60 5.28
N GLY A 171 13.45 -27.75 4.43
CA GLY A 171 14.31 -26.64 4.83
C GLY A 171 13.58 -25.32 5.11
N LEU A 172 12.25 -25.31 5.05
CA LEU A 172 11.45 -24.13 5.33
C LEU A 172 10.80 -24.30 6.70
N ARG A 173 11.12 -23.40 7.63
CA ARG A 173 10.35 -23.17 8.85
C ARG A 173 9.64 -21.84 8.72
N LEU A 174 8.34 -21.82 9.02
CA LEU A 174 7.58 -20.59 9.07
C LEU A 174 7.53 -20.11 10.51
N ASP A 175 7.46 -18.80 10.70
CA ASP A 175 7.41 -18.17 12.03
C ASP A 175 6.18 -17.27 12.14
N ILE A 176 5.52 -17.27 13.28
CA ILE A 176 4.55 -16.22 13.64
C ILE A 176 5.35 -15.10 14.32
N PRO A 177 5.24 -13.84 13.86
CA PRO A 177 6.06 -12.76 14.40
C PRO A 177 5.81 -12.51 15.89
N THR A 178 6.82 -12.76 16.71
CA THR A 178 6.80 -12.50 18.16
C THR A 178 7.91 -11.53 18.55
N ASN A 179 7.55 -10.26 18.67
CA ASN A 179 8.37 -9.22 19.28
C ASN A 179 7.48 -8.42 20.25
N GLU A 180 8.06 -7.56 21.08
CA GLU A 180 7.32 -6.72 22.06
C GLU A 180 6.22 -5.81 21.47
N LYS A 181 5.98 -5.86 20.15
CA LYS A 181 4.92 -5.14 19.48
C LYS A 181 3.67 -6.01 19.38
N LYS A 182 2.53 -5.32 19.40
CA LYS A 182 1.20 -5.89 19.20
C LYS A 182 1.13 -6.80 17.96
N LEU A 183 0.80 -8.07 18.16
CA LEU A 183 0.59 -9.04 17.07
C LEU A 183 -0.85 -8.96 16.59
N ARG A 184 -1.05 -8.69 15.30
CA ARG A 184 -2.36 -8.68 14.66
C ARG A 184 -2.54 -9.87 13.75
N LEU A 185 -3.74 -10.44 13.76
CA LEU A 185 -4.25 -11.30 12.70
C LEU A 185 -5.11 -10.45 11.77
N ILE A 186 -4.85 -10.45 10.48
CA ILE A 186 -5.57 -9.65 9.47
C ILE A 186 -6.08 -10.60 8.39
N LEU A 187 -7.36 -10.49 8.06
CA LEU A 187 -8.04 -11.33 7.08
C LEU A 187 -8.56 -10.49 5.91
N GLY A 188 -8.45 -11.02 4.69
CA GLY A 188 -9.06 -10.48 3.47
C GLY A 188 -8.38 -9.24 2.87
N ASN A 189 -7.35 -8.67 3.51
CA ASN A 189 -6.63 -7.51 2.98
C ASN A 189 -5.21 -7.41 3.56
N SER A 190 -4.39 -6.51 3.00
CA SER A 190 -3.12 -6.12 3.60
C SER A 190 -3.35 -5.17 4.80
N PRO A 191 -2.36 -5.01 5.70
CA PRO A 191 -2.41 -3.99 6.76
C PRO A 191 -2.57 -2.56 6.22
N TYR A 192 -2.33 -2.33 4.94
CA TYR A 192 -2.48 -1.04 4.27
C TYR A 192 -3.88 -0.81 3.67
N GLY A 193 -4.72 -1.85 3.61
CA GLY A 193 -6.08 -1.79 3.05
C GLY A 193 -6.16 -1.74 1.52
N ASN A 194 -5.04 -1.93 0.81
CA ASN A 194 -4.94 -1.73 -0.65
C ASN A 194 -4.67 -3.01 -1.46
N HIS A 195 -4.58 -4.18 -0.81
CA HIS A 195 -4.42 -5.48 -1.47
C HIS A 195 -5.51 -6.43 -0.96
N SER A 196 -6.75 -6.18 -1.36
CA SER A 196 -7.89 -6.99 -0.95
C SER A 196 -7.91 -8.34 -1.65
N TRP A 197 -8.33 -9.36 -0.93
CA TRP A 197 -8.72 -10.67 -1.44
C TRP A 197 -10.25 -10.72 -1.63
N GLU A 198 -10.70 -11.49 -2.62
CA GLU A 198 -12.12 -11.68 -2.90
C GLU A 198 -12.51 -13.15 -2.77
N GLY A 199 -13.28 -13.47 -1.74
CA GLY A 199 -13.67 -14.84 -1.41
C GLY A 199 -14.36 -14.94 -0.05
N THR A 200 -14.64 -16.17 0.37
CA THR A 200 -15.28 -16.44 1.67
C THR A 200 -14.37 -17.30 2.53
N LEU A 201 -14.18 -16.90 3.78
CA LEU A 201 -13.59 -17.73 4.83
C LEU A 201 -14.73 -18.42 5.58
N HIS A 202 -14.71 -19.74 5.59
CA HIS A 202 -15.69 -20.59 6.26
C HIS A 202 -15.17 -21.12 7.60
N TYR A 203 -13.86 -21.15 7.79
CA TYR A 203 -13.21 -21.71 8.97
C TYR A 203 -11.79 -21.21 9.12
N LEU A 204 -11.36 -20.99 10.37
CA LEU A 204 -9.96 -20.76 10.72
C LEU A 204 -9.68 -21.40 12.09
N ALA A 205 -8.65 -22.24 12.16
CA ALA A 205 -8.12 -22.74 13.42
C ALA A 205 -6.59 -22.68 13.44
N ILE A 206 -6.02 -22.39 14.60
CA ILE A 206 -4.57 -22.34 14.84
C ILE A 206 -4.24 -23.27 16.00
N TYR A 207 -3.15 -24.01 15.88
CA TYR A 207 -2.63 -24.93 16.90
C TYR A 207 -1.16 -24.61 17.21
N ASP A 208 -0.75 -24.82 18.45
CA ASP A 208 0.63 -24.65 18.97
C ASP A 208 1.54 -25.86 18.73
N LYS A 209 1.17 -26.73 17.78
CA LYS A 209 1.93 -27.93 17.46
C LYS A 209 1.96 -28.22 15.97
N GLN A 210 2.98 -28.96 15.56
CA GLN A 210 3.03 -29.55 14.22
C GLN A 210 2.08 -30.75 14.17
N LEU A 211 0.90 -30.58 13.56
CA LEU A 211 -0.08 -31.65 13.41
C LEU A 211 0.43 -32.70 12.43
N ALA A 212 0.25 -33.98 12.78
CA ALA A 212 0.49 -35.09 11.86
C ALA A 212 -0.56 -35.10 10.72
N PRO A 213 -0.27 -35.72 9.55
CA PRO A 213 -1.19 -35.74 8.41
C PRO A 213 -2.63 -36.19 8.74
N GLU A 214 -2.78 -37.23 9.56
CA GLU A 214 -4.09 -37.74 9.97
C GLU A 214 -4.83 -36.76 10.89
N GLU A 215 -4.13 -36.17 11.87
CA GLU A 215 -4.69 -35.13 12.73
C GLU A 215 -5.08 -33.88 11.94
N MET A 216 -4.27 -33.50 10.94
CA MET A 216 -4.52 -32.37 10.04
C MET A 216 -5.79 -32.58 9.22
N ALA A 217 -5.95 -33.76 8.62
CA ALA A 217 -7.13 -34.10 7.84
C ALA A 217 -8.42 -34.03 8.68
N ALA A 218 -8.38 -34.49 9.94
CA ALA A 218 -9.51 -34.41 10.86
C ALA A 218 -9.77 -32.96 11.33
N SER A 219 -8.73 -32.20 11.66
CA SER A 219 -8.84 -30.86 12.26
C SER A 219 -9.31 -29.79 11.28
N CYS A 220 -8.99 -29.94 10.00
CA CYS A 220 -9.35 -28.96 8.97
C CYS A 220 -10.77 -29.15 8.40
N GLN A 221 -11.50 -30.23 8.73
CA GLN A 221 -12.86 -30.45 8.25
C GLN A 221 -13.92 -29.83 9.18
N LEU A 222 -14.88 -29.12 8.59
CA LEU A 222 -16.09 -28.62 9.24
C LEU A 222 -17.12 -29.75 9.36
N ASN A 223 -16.88 -30.72 10.26
CA ASN A 223 -17.90 -31.71 10.63
C ASN A 223 -18.31 -31.49 12.09
N ASP A 224 -19.62 -31.35 12.31
CA ASP A 224 -20.21 -31.31 13.65
C ASP A 224 -19.98 -32.67 14.33
N GLY A 225 -19.08 -32.70 15.32
CA GLY A 225 -18.78 -33.90 16.10
C GLY A 225 -17.30 -34.25 16.22
N ILE A 226 -16.40 -33.54 15.53
CA ILE A 226 -14.95 -33.72 15.75
C ILE A 226 -14.55 -32.96 17.02
N ASP A 227 -14.06 -33.68 18.03
CA ASP A 227 -13.37 -33.12 19.20
C ASP A 227 -12.07 -32.45 18.72
N ARG A 228 -12.16 -31.15 18.44
CA ARG A 228 -11.03 -30.30 18.08
C ARG A 228 -10.26 -30.02 19.35
N LYS A 229 -9.34 -30.93 19.69
CA LYS A 229 -8.56 -30.82 20.92
C LYS A 229 -7.69 -29.57 20.90
N ASN A 230 -8.06 -28.61 21.75
CA ASN A 230 -7.26 -27.47 22.20
C ASN A 230 -6.62 -26.62 21.08
N PRO A 231 -7.39 -26.03 20.15
CA PRO A 231 -6.86 -24.97 19.30
C PRO A 231 -6.46 -23.75 20.15
N LEU A 232 -5.45 -22.99 19.70
CA LEU A 232 -5.12 -21.67 20.24
C LEU A 232 -6.11 -20.58 19.81
N LEU A 233 -6.71 -20.75 18.64
CA LEU A 233 -7.68 -19.83 18.06
C LEU A 233 -8.65 -20.62 17.19
N LEU A 234 -9.95 -20.34 17.29
CA LEU A 234 -10.96 -21.03 16.50
C LEU A 234 -12.09 -20.07 16.09
N PHE A 235 -12.21 -19.84 14.78
CA PHE A 235 -13.33 -19.13 14.18
C PHE A 235 -14.11 -20.06 13.24
N THR A 236 -15.40 -20.25 13.55
CA THR A 236 -16.33 -21.06 12.75
C THR A 236 -17.20 -20.23 11.82
N PHE A 237 -17.30 -18.91 12.06
CA PHE A 237 -18.10 -17.97 11.27
C PHE A 237 -19.59 -18.35 11.14
N LEU A 238 -20.13 -19.05 12.14
CA LEU A 238 -21.52 -19.52 12.16
C LEU A 238 -22.49 -18.49 12.75
N GLU A 239 -21.99 -17.39 13.32
CA GLU A 239 -22.81 -16.37 13.98
C GLU A 239 -23.76 -15.66 13.00
N GLY A 240 -23.32 -15.46 11.75
CA GLY A 240 -24.12 -14.96 10.64
C GLY A 240 -24.56 -13.49 10.74
N LYS A 241 -24.20 -12.78 11.81
CA LYS A 241 -24.52 -11.36 12.04
C LYS A 241 -23.61 -10.73 13.09
N GLY A 242 -23.63 -9.40 13.14
CA GLY A 242 -22.88 -8.61 14.13
C GLY A 242 -21.56 -8.09 13.59
N THR A 243 -20.78 -7.46 14.46
CA THR A 243 -19.51 -6.79 14.14
C THR A 243 -18.29 -7.53 14.67
N GLU A 244 -18.48 -8.75 15.19
CA GLU A 244 -17.42 -9.55 15.79
C GLU A 244 -17.69 -11.04 15.53
N VAL A 245 -16.63 -11.82 15.32
CA VAL A 245 -16.65 -13.30 15.32
C VAL A 245 -16.04 -13.76 16.64
N GLN A 246 -16.74 -14.64 17.34
CA GLN A 246 -16.32 -15.10 18.65
C GLN A 246 -15.24 -16.18 18.51
N ASP A 247 -14.21 -16.08 19.34
CA ASP A 247 -13.20 -17.13 19.44
C ASP A 247 -13.75 -18.32 20.23
N GLN A 248 -13.97 -19.42 19.52
CA GLN A 248 -14.49 -20.67 20.08
C GLN A 248 -13.41 -21.54 20.72
N SER A 249 -12.14 -21.07 20.78
CA SER A 249 -11.06 -21.80 21.45
C SER A 249 -11.11 -21.68 22.97
N GLY A 250 -11.88 -20.71 23.49
CA GLY A 250 -11.94 -20.39 24.92
C GLY A 250 -10.86 -19.40 25.39
N ASN A 251 -10.06 -18.85 24.48
CA ASN A 251 -9.03 -17.86 24.80
C ASN A 251 -9.47 -16.39 24.64
N ASP A 252 -10.73 -16.16 24.27
CA ASP A 252 -11.38 -14.84 24.23
C ASP A 252 -10.66 -13.78 23.36
N GLN A 253 -10.36 -14.15 22.11
CA GLN A 253 -9.74 -13.26 21.12
C GLN A 253 -10.67 -12.99 19.93
N PRO A 254 -11.66 -12.09 20.08
CA PRO A 254 -12.65 -11.86 19.03
C PRO A 254 -12.01 -11.26 17.77
N LEU A 255 -12.49 -11.72 16.62
CA LEU A 255 -12.17 -11.11 15.33
C LEU A 255 -13.12 -9.94 15.10
N LEU A 256 -12.59 -8.74 14.93
CA LEU A 256 -13.35 -7.52 14.74
C LEU A 256 -13.69 -7.31 13.25
N LEU A 257 -14.95 -6.99 12.97
CA LEU A 257 -15.47 -6.51 11.69
C LEU A 257 -15.77 -5.02 11.83
N PRO A 258 -14.79 -4.15 11.56
CA PRO A 258 -14.97 -2.70 11.69
C PRO A 258 -15.99 -2.21 10.66
N SER A 259 -16.78 -1.19 11.00
CA SER A 259 -17.79 -0.63 10.09
C SER A 259 -17.18 0.11 8.89
N ARG A 260 -15.90 0.50 8.99
CA ARG A 260 -15.17 1.23 7.93
C ARG A 260 -13.84 0.54 7.64
N PRO A 261 -13.37 0.57 6.38
CA PRO A 261 -12.03 0.13 6.06
C PRO A 261 -11.02 1.04 6.79
N MET A 262 -9.99 0.47 7.40
CA MET A 262 -8.93 1.22 8.07
C MET A 262 -7.57 0.69 7.64
N ALA A 263 -6.65 1.60 7.29
CA ALA A 263 -5.25 1.23 7.16
C ALA A 263 -4.66 1.03 8.56
N LEU A 264 -4.29 -0.19 8.90
CA LEU A 264 -3.62 -0.54 10.16
C LEU A 264 -2.15 -0.10 10.17
N LYS A 265 -1.60 0.29 9.02
CA LYS A 265 -0.25 0.84 8.85
C LYS A 265 -0.22 1.95 7.80
N GLN A 266 0.50 3.04 8.10
CA GLN A 266 0.76 4.15 7.18
C GLN A 266 2.07 3.96 6.42
N THR A 267 2.18 4.56 5.22
CA THR A 267 3.42 4.61 4.44
C THR A 267 3.82 6.05 4.14
N PHE A 268 5.09 6.37 4.36
CA PHE A 268 5.68 7.68 4.11
C PHE A 268 6.91 7.54 3.23
N LEU A 269 7.01 8.34 2.18
CA LEU A 269 8.15 8.38 1.24
C LEU A 269 8.61 6.99 0.80
N ALA A 270 7.66 6.14 0.42
CA ALA A 270 7.96 4.80 -0.02
C ALA A 270 9.01 4.82 -1.15
N PRO A 271 10.07 4.01 -1.06
CA PRO A 271 11.07 3.94 -2.10
C PRO A 271 10.47 3.35 -3.39
N PRO A 272 10.82 3.87 -4.59
CA PRO A 272 10.27 3.36 -5.85
C PRO A 272 10.94 2.07 -6.35
N TRP A 273 12.08 1.69 -5.77
CA TRP A 273 12.92 0.58 -6.24
C TRP A 273 12.36 -0.83 -5.97
N PRO A 274 11.75 -1.14 -4.81
CA PRO A 274 11.09 -2.42 -4.60
C PRO A 274 9.88 -2.48 -5.53
N ASN A 275 9.94 -3.36 -6.53
CA ASN A 275 8.82 -3.64 -7.43
C ASN A 275 8.55 -2.63 -8.56
N PHE A 276 9.53 -1.85 -9.03
CA PHE A 276 9.35 -1.01 -10.21
C PHE A 276 8.91 -1.84 -11.43
N THR A 277 7.69 -1.61 -11.91
CA THR A 277 7.16 -2.07 -13.19
C THR A 277 6.46 -0.89 -13.84
N LEU A 278 6.83 -0.57 -15.08
CA LEU A 278 6.31 0.61 -15.77
C LEU A 278 4.86 0.33 -16.21
N SER A 279 3.90 0.60 -15.33
CA SER A 279 2.47 0.50 -15.65
C SER A 279 1.95 1.80 -16.25
N LYS A 280 0.80 1.74 -16.94
CA LYS A 280 0.14 2.95 -17.49
C LYS A 280 -0.22 3.95 -16.39
N THR A 281 -0.61 3.45 -15.21
CA THR A 281 -0.93 4.29 -14.04
C THR A 281 0.32 4.95 -13.47
N LEU A 282 1.41 4.18 -13.31
CA LEU A 282 2.69 4.73 -12.84
C LEU A 282 3.23 5.78 -13.82
N LEU A 283 3.14 5.53 -15.14
CA LEU A 283 3.56 6.50 -16.14
C LEU A 283 2.73 7.79 -16.06
N ALA A 284 1.41 7.68 -15.89
CA ALA A 284 0.54 8.84 -15.71
C ALA A 284 0.90 9.62 -14.44
N ASP A 285 1.14 8.94 -13.31
CA ASP A 285 1.56 9.57 -12.05
C ASP A 285 2.90 10.30 -12.22
N ILE A 286 3.89 9.67 -12.88
CA ILE A 286 5.19 10.28 -13.19
C ILE A 286 5.02 11.58 -14.00
N ILE A 287 4.22 11.53 -15.07
CA ILE A 287 3.98 12.68 -15.95
C ILE A 287 3.28 13.80 -15.18
N ILE A 288 2.23 13.47 -14.41
CA ILE A 288 1.45 14.46 -13.66
C ILE A 288 2.30 15.16 -12.59
N ASN A 289 3.08 14.41 -11.82
CA ASN A 289 3.94 14.96 -10.78
C ASN A 289 5.05 15.84 -11.37
N PHE A 290 5.71 15.37 -12.44
CA PHE A 290 6.73 16.16 -13.12
C PHE A 290 6.16 17.43 -13.76
N LEU A 291 5.09 17.33 -14.56
CA LEU A 291 4.52 18.49 -15.26
C LEU A 291 3.80 19.46 -14.31
N GLY A 292 3.21 18.95 -13.22
CA GLY A 292 2.43 19.74 -12.26
C GLY A 292 3.25 20.81 -11.54
N PHE A 293 4.55 20.59 -11.33
CA PHE A 293 5.44 21.54 -10.65
C PHE A 293 6.18 22.50 -11.59
N ILE A 294 6.16 22.27 -12.91
CA ILE A 294 6.77 23.21 -13.89
C ILE A 294 6.18 24.62 -13.77
N PRO A 295 4.84 24.82 -13.75
CA PRO A 295 4.26 26.15 -13.61
C PRO A 295 4.61 26.82 -12.28
N LEU A 296 4.72 26.05 -11.20
CA LEU A 296 5.09 26.57 -9.88
C LEU A 296 6.53 27.11 -9.91
N GLY A 297 7.46 26.30 -10.40
CA GLY A 297 8.86 26.70 -10.53
C GLY A 297 9.03 27.94 -11.40
N ALA A 298 8.33 27.99 -12.54
CA ALA A 298 8.35 29.14 -13.44
C ALA A 298 7.81 30.42 -12.78
N ALA A 299 6.60 30.38 -12.22
CA ALA A 299 5.94 31.55 -11.63
C ALA A 299 6.68 32.04 -10.38
N LEU A 300 7.09 31.13 -9.48
CA LEU A 300 7.81 31.47 -8.26
C LEU A 300 9.17 32.09 -8.57
N TYR A 301 9.93 31.52 -9.51
CA TYR A 301 11.21 32.09 -9.92
C TYR A 301 11.07 33.48 -10.55
N ALA A 302 10.11 33.66 -11.45
CA ALA A 302 9.82 34.97 -12.04
C ALA A 302 9.51 36.00 -10.94
N ARG A 303 8.67 35.63 -9.95
CA ARG A 303 8.31 36.50 -8.83
C ARG A 303 9.51 36.84 -7.93
N LEU A 304 10.36 35.86 -7.62
CA LEU A 304 11.54 36.06 -6.78
C LEU A 304 12.63 36.86 -7.48
N ARG A 305 12.80 36.69 -8.80
CA ARG A 305 13.78 37.45 -9.59
C ARG A 305 13.46 38.94 -9.70
N LEU A 306 12.18 39.31 -9.62
CA LEU A 306 11.76 40.71 -9.50
C LEU A 306 11.85 41.26 -8.07
N SER A 307 12.12 40.42 -7.07
CA SER A 307 12.25 40.86 -5.68
C SER A 307 13.61 41.49 -5.45
N GLU A 308 13.65 42.67 -4.84
CA GLU A 308 14.90 43.34 -4.45
C GLU A 308 15.58 42.65 -3.27
N ALA A 309 14.87 41.76 -2.56
CA ALA A 309 15.39 41.03 -1.41
C ALA A 309 16.44 39.96 -1.75
N PHE A 310 16.60 39.59 -3.03
CA PHE A 310 17.49 38.49 -3.43
C PHE A 310 18.50 38.94 -4.50
N SER A 311 19.80 38.74 -4.22
CA SER A 311 20.85 38.88 -5.24
C SER A 311 20.62 37.89 -6.40
N ARG A 312 21.09 38.21 -7.61
CA ARG A 312 20.77 37.52 -8.89
C ARG A 312 20.88 35.98 -8.89
N TRP A 313 21.65 35.40 -7.97
CA TRP A 313 21.90 33.95 -7.87
C TRP A 313 20.95 33.19 -6.93
N TYR A 314 20.30 33.89 -6.01
CA TYR A 314 19.47 33.29 -4.97
C TYR A 314 18.05 32.89 -5.42
N PRO A 315 17.37 33.56 -6.36
CA PRO A 315 16.00 33.23 -6.74
C PRO A 315 15.80 31.80 -7.24
N ALA A 316 16.76 31.27 -8.02
CA ALA A 316 16.69 29.91 -8.54
C ALA A 316 16.81 28.89 -7.41
N ARG A 317 17.83 29.04 -6.55
CA ARG A 317 18.06 28.15 -5.39
C ARG A 317 16.88 28.21 -4.41
N ALA A 318 16.40 29.41 -4.10
CA ALA A 318 15.24 29.61 -3.24
C ALA A 318 13.98 28.92 -3.82
N THR A 319 13.73 29.05 -5.12
CA THR A 319 12.60 28.39 -5.79
C THR A 319 12.70 26.86 -5.66
N MET A 320 13.89 26.29 -5.87
CA MET A 320 14.11 24.85 -5.73
C MET A 320 13.85 24.36 -4.30
N ILE A 321 14.40 25.04 -3.30
CA ILE A 321 14.25 24.71 -1.88
C ILE A 321 12.78 24.81 -1.47
N ILE A 322 12.10 25.91 -1.83
CA ILE A 322 10.68 26.12 -1.50
C ILE A 322 9.82 25.04 -2.16
N SER A 323 10.06 24.72 -3.44
CA SER A 323 9.29 23.70 -4.16
C SER A 323 9.52 22.30 -3.58
N PHE A 324 10.76 21.98 -3.18
CA PHE A 324 11.07 20.75 -2.45
C PHE A 324 10.30 20.65 -1.14
N TRP A 325 10.29 21.71 -0.32
CA TRP A 325 9.58 21.70 0.97
C TRP A 325 8.06 21.64 0.79
N ILE A 326 7.50 22.30 -0.22
CA ILE A 326 6.08 22.17 -0.57
C ILE A 326 5.78 20.73 -0.95
N SER A 327 6.58 20.13 -1.84
CA SER A 327 6.40 18.74 -2.25
C SER A 327 6.52 17.79 -1.06
N LEU A 328 7.54 17.95 -0.21
CA LEU A 328 7.73 17.13 0.98
C LEU A 328 6.55 17.25 1.95
N SER A 329 6.01 18.46 2.13
CA SER A 329 4.85 18.68 3.00
C SER A 329 3.60 17.98 2.45
N ILE A 330 3.40 18.00 1.13
CA ILE A 330 2.31 17.26 0.48
C ILE A 330 2.49 15.75 0.67
N GLU A 331 3.70 15.22 0.45
CA GLU A 331 4.02 13.80 0.66
C GLU A 331 3.78 13.35 2.11
N MET A 332 4.24 14.14 3.08
CA MET A 332 4.00 13.87 4.51
C MET A 332 2.50 13.85 4.82
N ALA A 333 1.74 14.84 4.32
CA ALA A 333 0.30 14.88 4.52
C ALA A 333 -0.41 13.69 3.85
N GLN A 334 0.03 13.30 2.65
CA GLN A 334 -0.52 12.15 1.92
C GLN A 334 -0.31 10.82 2.65
N GLY A 335 0.78 10.64 3.41
CA GLY A 335 0.97 9.41 4.19
C GLY A 335 -0.07 9.21 5.30
N TRP A 336 -0.77 10.28 5.71
CA TRP A 336 -1.93 10.21 6.60
C TRP A 336 -3.26 10.08 5.86
N LEU A 337 -3.28 10.31 4.55
CA LEU A 337 -4.47 10.24 3.73
C LEU A 337 -4.71 8.79 3.25
N PRO A 338 -5.87 8.20 3.54
CA PRO A 338 -6.21 6.88 3.06
C PRO A 338 -6.19 6.81 1.52
N ASN A 339 -5.73 5.69 0.94
CA ASN A 339 -5.58 5.48 -0.52
C ASN A 339 -4.67 6.48 -1.25
N ARG A 340 -3.87 7.28 -0.53
CA ARG A 340 -2.73 7.99 -1.09
C ARG A 340 -1.45 7.23 -0.74
N SER A 341 -0.56 7.15 -1.72
CA SER A 341 0.79 6.64 -1.52
C SER A 341 1.70 7.84 -1.41
N SER A 342 2.40 7.99 -0.28
CA SER A 342 3.54 8.89 -0.24
C SER A 342 4.75 8.18 -0.81
N THR A 343 5.43 8.78 -1.79
CA THR A 343 6.57 8.18 -2.46
C THR A 343 7.75 9.14 -2.60
N LEU A 344 8.96 8.59 -2.50
CA LEU A 344 10.18 9.37 -2.75
C LEU A 344 10.27 9.82 -4.22
N LEU A 345 9.71 9.02 -5.14
CA LEU A 345 9.70 9.34 -6.56
C LEU A 345 8.93 10.62 -6.85
N ASP A 346 7.77 10.81 -6.21
CA ASP A 346 6.93 11.99 -6.40
C ASP A 346 7.64 13.25 -5.91
N LEU A 347 8.31 13.17 -4.75
CA LEU A 347 9.17 14.25 -4.24
C LEU A 347 10.27 14.66 -5.24
N VAL A 348 10.95 13.67 -5.83
CA VAL A 348 12.00 13.90 -6.82
C VAL A 348 11.42 14.53 -8.09
N LEU A 349 10.34 13.98 -8.64
CA LEU A 349 9.73 14.45 -9.88
C LEU A 349 9.16 15.86 -9.77
N ASN A 350 8.48 16.16 -8.66
CA ASN A 350 7.97 17.50 -8.37
C ASN A 350 9.13 18.51 -8.30
N THR A 351 10.24 18.14 -7.63
CA THR A 351 11.43 19.00 -7.54
C THR A 351 12.08 19.22 -8.91
N LEU A 352 12.20 18.17 -9.73
CA LEU A 352 12.74 18.27 -11.10
C LEU A 352 11.84 19.10 -12.02
N GLY A 353 10.51 18.95 -11.91
CA GLY A 353 9.54 19.77 -12.62
C GLY A 353 9.71 21.25 -12.28
N ALA A 354 9.83 21.58 -10.99
CA ALA A 354 10.11 22.95 -10.57
C ALA A 354 11.43 23.48 -11.13
N ILE A 355 12.50 22.69 -11.11
CA ILE A 355 13.80 23.06 -11.72
C ILE A 355 13.64 23.37 -13.21
N LEU A 356 12.91 22.54 -13.96
CA LEU A 356 12.65 22.79 -15.37
C LEU A 356 11.88 24.10 -15.58
N GLY A 357 10.88 24.39 -14.75
CA GLY A 357 10.17 25.67 -14.75
C GLY A 357 11.11 26.88 -14.54
N VAL A 358 12.06 26.77 -13.61
CA VAL A 358 13.11 27.78 -13.41
C VAL A 358 13.95 27.97 -14.66
N LEU A 359 14.42 26.86 -15.27
CA LEU A 359 15.28 26.89 -16.45
C LEU A 359 14.59 27.56 -17.63
N VAL A 360 13.33 27.21 -17.90
CA VAL A 360 12.54 27.81 -18.99
C VAL A 360 12.49 29.33 -18.84
N ILE A 361 12.09 29.83 -17.68
CA ILE A 361 12.00 31.29 -17.46
C ILE A 361 13.37 31.95 -17.47
N LYS A 362 14.40 31.31 -16.89
CA LYS A 362 15.76 31.85 -16.87
C LYS A 362 16.32 32.00 -18.29
N MET A 363 16.13 31.00 -19.16
CA MET A 363 16.55 31.04 -20.55
C MET A 363 15.79 32.14 -21.32
N SER A 364 14.46 32.16 -21.22
CA SER A 364 13.63 33.19 -21.88
C SER A 364 14.02 34.61 -21.46
N TRP A 365 14.32 34.81 -20.17
CA TRP A 365 14.74 36.10 -19.65
C TRP A 365 16.09 36.53 -20.22
N ASN A 366 17.08 35.63 -20.24
CA ASN A 366 18.40 35.93 -20.78
C ASN A 366 18.36 36.25 -22.28
N THR A 367 17.54 35.50 -23.05
CA THR A 367 17.32 35.79 -24.47
C THR A 367 16.72 37.18 -24.68
N MET A 368 15.74 37.57 -23.85
CA MET A 368 15.13 38.90 -23.90
C MET A 368 16.13 40.01 -23.55
N GLU A 369 16.95 39.84 -22.51
CA GLU A 369 18.00 40.81 -22.14
C GLU A 369 19.01 41.00 -23.29
N ASN A 370 19.43 39.90 -23.93
CA ASN A 370 20.35 39.94 -25.07
C ASN A 370 19.71 40.65 -26.29
N MET A 371 18.44 40.39 -26.62
CA MET A 371 17.77 41.08 -27.73
C MET A 371 17.66 42.58 -27.48
N LEU A 372 17.33 42.99 -26.24
CA LEU A 372 17.23 44.39 -25.87
C LEU A 372 18.59 45.11 -25.91
N SER A 373 19.67 44.45 -25.48
CA SER A 373 21.01 45.02 -25.54
C SER A 373 21.47 45.25 -26.98
N HIS A 374 21.21 44.29 -27.89
CA HIS A 374 21.55 44.43 -29.31
C HIS A 374 20.71 45.50 -30.02
N ALA A 375 19.42 45.62 -29.68
CA ALA A 375 18.55 46.66 -30.23
C ALA A 375 19.00 48.06 -29.81
N ASN A 376 19.40 48.23 -28.55
CA ASN A 376 19.92 49.50 -28.04
C ASN A 376 21.28 49.85 -28.68
N SER A 377 22.20 48.89 -28.82
CA SER A 377 23.48 49.14 -29.51
C SER A 377 23.32 49.48 -30.99
N ALA A 378 22.34 48.89 -31.67
CA ALA A 378 22.04 49.21 -33.08
C ALA A 378 21.40 50.59 -33.25
N THR A 379 20.64 51.07 -32.26
CA THR A 379 20.07 52.43 -32.27
C THR A 379 21.09 53.50 -31.90
N ASP A 380 22.08 53.18 -31.05
CA ASP A 380 23.20 54.07 -30.74
C ASP A 380 24.22 54.18 -31.88
N LEU A 381 24.37 53.16 -32.74
CA LEU A 381 25.22 53.21 -33.94
C LEU A 381 24.54 53.94 -35.13
N ALA A 382 23.22 54.10 -35.09
CA ALA A 382 22.44 54.77 -36.13
C ALA A 382 22.20 56.27 -35.85
N LYS A 383 22.64 56.75 -34.70
CA LYS A 383 22.72 58.18 -34.32
C LYS A 383 24.16 58.63 -34.41
#